data_AF-A0A2T3E9M0-F1
#
_entry.id   AF-A0A2T3E9M0-F1
#
_cell.length_a   1.000
_cell.length_b   1.000
_cell.length_c   1.000
_cell.angle_alpha   90.00
_cell.angle_beta   90.00
_cell.angle_gamma   90.00
#
_symmetry.space_group_name_H-M   'P 1'
#
loop_
_entity.id
_entity.type
_entity.pdbx_description
1 polymer ?
#
loop_
_entity_poly.entity_id
_entity_poly.type
_entity_poly.pdbx_seq_one_letter_code
_entity_poly.pdbx_strand_id
1 'polypeptide(L)'
;MTMVFAEWTYEQVRAQIIEGALTLRASPAALGPRMGLGAMSDIVREMMEGYGYNETTVRRIPSAGAISRMYETWDWINTYLNEEERKLVYDYAFIKIRKGVYFDAYLKKIDVSRRTFERRIASHCQRIADNLNQKHRVRLTVTFDDVTQIALEDISITVASKNCATNWRDDEVGGQKKQVRADVLAHANWRNERRRQLLERVER
;
A
#
# COMPACT_ATOMS: atom_id res chain seq x y z
N MET A 1 -28.69 15.35 7.03
CA MET A 1 -28.27 14.00 7.46
C MET A 1 -26.74 14.01 7.49
N THR A 2 -26.15 14.13 8.67
CA THR A 2 -24.69 14.16 8.84
C THR A 2 -24.14 12.77 8.53
N MET A 3 -23.34 12.65 7.47
CA MET A 3 -22.67 11.40 7.12
C MET A 3 -21.65 11.07 8.20
N VAL A 4 -21.98 10.13 9.09
CA VAL A 4 -21.02 9.57 10.04
C VAL A 4 -20.03 8.73 9.26
N PHE A 5 -18.76 9.14 9.28
CA PHE A 5 -17.69 8.38 8.65
C PHE A 5 -17.55 7.03 9.36
N ALA A 6 -17.72 5.93 8.61
CA ALA A 6 -17.39 4.59 9.07
C ALA A 6 -15.96 4.26 8.63
N GLU A 7 -15.10 3.88 9.58
CA GLU A 7 -13.73 3.48 9.26
C GLU A 7 -13.73 2.24 8.37
N TRP A 8 -12.88 2.26 7.34
CA TRP A 8 -12.65 1.13 6.46
C TRP A 8 -11.98 -0.01 7.23
N THR A 9 -12.53 -1.22 7.10
CA THR A 9 -11.91 -2.43 7.62
C THR A 9 -11.30 -3.26 6.50
N TYR A 10 -10.31 -4.10 6.83
CA TYR A 10 -9.69 -4.98 5.85
C TYR A 10 -10.70 -5.95 5.20
N GLU A 11 -11.77 -6.33 5.90
CA GLU A 11 -12.82 -7.21 5.38
C GLU A 11 -13.66 -6.53 4.31
N GLN A 12 -14.00 -5.25 4.51
CA GLN A 12 -14.71 -4.44 3.52
C GLN A 12 -13.86 -4.26 2.26
N VAL A 13 -12.59 -3.90 2.43
CA VAL A 13 -11.65 -3.77 1.30
C VAL A 13 -11.53 -5.09 0.55
N ARG A 14 -11.35 -6.20 1.27
CA ARG A 14 -11.27 -7.54 0.68
C ARG A 14 -12.54 -7.91 -0.10
N ALA A 15 -13.72 -7.63 0.44
CA ALA A 15 -15.00 -7.87 -0.24
C ALA A 15 -15.12 -7.05 -1.52
N GLN A 16 -14.72 -5.78 -1.48
CA GLN A 16 -14.76 -4.90 -2.64
C GLN A 16 -13.77 -5.32 -3.73
N ILE A 17 -12.58 -5.80 -3.36
CA ILE A 17 -11.61 -6.37 -4.32
C ILE A 17 -12.21 -7.60 -5.04
N ILE A 18 -12.89 -8.49 -4.30
CA ILE A 18 -13.57 -9.64 -4.89
C ILE A 18 -14.73 -9.19 -5.79
N GLU A 19 -15.49 -8.17 -5.39
CA GLU A 19 -16.53 -7.57 -6.23
C GLU A 19 -15.95 -6.95 -7.52
N GLY A 20 -14.82 -6.23 -7.41
CA GLY A 20 -14.12 -5.64 -8.56
C GLY A 20 -13.64 -6.70 -9.55
N ALA A 21 -13.15 -7.83 -9.07
CA ALA A 21 -12.78 -8.91 -9.98
C ALA A 21 -14.01 -9.65 -10.55
N LEU A 22 -15.14 -9.72 -9.81
CA LEU A 22 -16.39 -10.32 -10.32
C LEU A 22 -16.97 -9.48 -11.45
N THR A 23 -16.97 -8.17 -11.26
CA THR A 23 -17.44 -7.19 -12.25
C THR A 23 -16.56 -7.25 -13.49
N LEU A 24 -15.22 -7.28 -13.37
CA LEU A 24 -14.34 -7.46 -14.52
C LEU A 24 -14.63 -8.72 -15.33
N ARG A 25 -14.93 -9.83 -14.65
CA ARG A 25 -15.28 -11.08 -15.34
C ARG A 25 -16.62 -10.98 -16.08
N ALA A 26 -17.57 -10.25 -15.52
CA ALA A 26 -18.88 -10.02 -16.12
C ALA A 26 -18.83 -8.97 -17.24
N SER A 27 -17.87 -8.04 -17.17
CA SER A 27 -17.64 -7.02 -18.18
C SER A 27 -17.23 -7.67 -19.50
N PRO A 28 -17.72 -7.14 -20.63
CA PRO A 28 -17.24 -7.58 -21.93
C PRO A 28 -15.73 -7.35 -21.99
N ALA A 29 -14.97 -8.38 -22.36
CA ALA A 29 -13.56 -8.19 -22.64
C ALA A 29 -13.44 -7.15 -23.76
N ALA A 30 -12.56 -6.16 -23.58
CA ALA A 30 -12.17 -5.29 -24.67
C ALA A 30 -11.41 -6.14 -25.70
N LEU A 31 -12.15 -6.84 -26.55
CA LEU A 31 -11.63 -7.41 -27.77
C LEU A 31 -11.13 -6.20 -28.55
N GLY A 32 -9.81 -6.03 -28.58
CA GLY A 32 -9.19 -4.87 -29.22
C GLY A 32 -9.64 -4.72 -30.69
N PRO A 33 -9.14 -3.69 -31.40
CA PRO A 33 -9.62 -3.32 -32.73
C PRO A 33 -9.64 -4.45 -33.78
N ARG A 34 -8.92 -5.55 -33.56
CA ARG A 34 -8.83 -6.72 -34.44
C ARG A 34 -9.86 -7.82 -34.16
N MET A 35 -10.53 -7.80 -33.01
CA MET A 35 -11.58 -8.76 -32.65
C MET A 35 -12.95 -8.10 -32.42
N GLY A 36 -13.06 -6.79 -32.63
CA GLY A 36 -14.28 -6.17 -33.12
C GLY A 36 -14.57 -6.75 -34.51
N LEU A 37 -15.13 -7.97 -34.52
CA LEU A 37 -16.10 -8.48 -35.46
C LEU A 37 -16.46 -7.36 -36.46
N GLY A 38 -15.97 -7.46 -37.72
CA GLY A 38 -15.88 -6.33 -38.67
C GLY A 38 -17.18 -5.56 -38.90
N ALA A 39 -17.18 -4.51 -39.72
CA ALA A 39 -18.29 -3.54 -39.86
C ALA A 39 -19.72 -4.11 -40.09
N MET A 40 -19.87 -5.41 -40.40
CA MET A 40 -21.13 -6.13 -40.60
C MET A 40 -21.47 -7.14 -39.49
N SER A 41 -20.76 -7.13 -38.37
CA SER A 41 -20.93 -8.15 -37.33
C SER A 41 -22.23 -8.05 -36.55
N ASP A 42 -22.70 -6.83 -36.29
CA ASP A 42 -23.97 -6.60 -35.62
C ASP A 42 -25.14 -7.13 -36.46
N ILE A 43 -25.12 -6.96 -37.79
CA ILE A 43 -26.18 -7.43 -38.71
C ILE A 43 -26.21 -8.97 -38.79
N VAL A 44 -25.05 -9.63 -38.88
CA VAL A 44 -24.98 -11.10 -38.91
C VAL A 44 -25.39 -11.70 -37.56
N ARG A 45 -25.06 -11.01 -36.47
CA ARG A 45 -25.39 -11.44 -35.11
C ARG A 45 -26.87 -11.21 -34.80
N GLU A 46 -27.45 -10.10 -35.22
CA GLU A 46 -28.88 -9.81 -35.17
C GLU A 46 -29.69 -10.83 -35.98
N MET A 47 -29.19 -11.25 -37.16
CA MET A 47 -29.80 -12.33 -37.93
C MET A 47 -29.72 -13.68 -37.19
N MET A 48 -28.57 -14.09 -36.66
CA MET A 48 -28.47 -15.37 -35.92
C MET A 48 -29.24 -15.37 -34.58
N GLU A 49 -29.21 -14.27 -33.83
CA GLU A 49 -29.88 -14.13 -32.54
C GLU A 49 -31.40 -13.92 -32.69
N GLY A 50 -31.85 -13.23 -33.75
CA GLY A 50 -33.28 -12.98 -34.04
C GLY A 50 -34.06 -14.21 -34.50
N TYR A 51 -33.40 -15.19 -35.12
CA TYR A 51 -34.02 -16.47 -35.53
C TYR A 51 -33.89 -17.59 -34.48
N GLY A 52 -33.36 -17.32 -33.28
CA GLY A 52 -33.35 -18.28 -32.18
C GLY A 52 -32.43 -19.50 -32.37
N TYR A 53 -31.42 -19.40 -33.24
CA TYR A 53 -30.49 -20.51 -33.53
C TYR A 53 -29.53 -20.83 -32.37
N ASN A 54 -29.42 -19.96 -31.36
CA ASN A 54 -28.52 -20.13 -30.23
C ASN A 54 -29.30 -20.34 -28.93
N GLU A 55 -28.82 -21.23 -28.06
CA GLU A 55 -29.25 -21.27 -26.66
C GLU A 55 -29.07 -19.89 -26.03
N THR A 56 -30.16 -19.31 -25.53
CA THR A 56 -30.15 -18.00 -24.86
C THR A 56 -29.32 -18.10 -23.58
N THR A 57 -28.04 -17.77 -23.67
CA THR A 57 -27.19 -17.64 -22.48
C THR A 57 -27.42 -16.28 -21.85
N VAL A 58 -28.04 -16.27 -20.66
CA VAL A 58 -28.24 -15.04 -19.89
C VAL A 58 -26.88 -14.51 -19.44
N ARG A 59 -26.41 -13.43 -20.08
CA ARG A 59 -25.21 -12.72 -19.65
C ARG A 59 -25.58 -11.71 -18.57
N ARG A 60 -24.94 -11.81 -17.40
CA ARG A 60 -25.11 -10.82 -16.34
C ARG A 60 -24.29 -9.57 -16.69
N ILE A 61 -24.98 -8.48 -17.00
CA ILE A 61 -24.35 -7.17 -17.20
C ILE A 61 -24.10 -6.54 -15.82
N PRO A 62 -22.87 -6.09 -15.51
CA PRO A 62 -22.58 -5.42 -14.24
C PRO A 62 -23.29 -4.06 -14.18
N SER A 63 -23.73 -3.66 -12.99
CA SER A 63 -24.33 -2.33 -12.79
C SER A 63 -23.27 -1.23 -12.89
N ALA A 64 -23.68 -0.02 -13.30
CA ALA A 64 -22.77 1.13 -13.40
C ALA A 64 -22.04 1.44 -12.08
N GLY A 65 -22.74 1.33 -10.95
CA GLY A 65 -22.13 1.51 -9.63
C GLY A 65 -21.11 0.42 -9.26
N ALA A 66 -21.25 -0.80 -9.78
CA ALA A 66 -20.28 -1.86 -9.59
C ALA A 66 -19.02 -1.63 -10.46
N ILE A 67 -19.19 -1.11 -11.67
CA ILE A 67 -18.09 -0.69 -12.56
C ILE A 67 -17.29 0.47 -11.93
N SER A 68 -17.97 1.49 -11.38
CA SER A 68 -17.30 2.60 -10.70
C SER A 68 -16.46 2.11 -9.52
N ARG A 69 -17.02 1.24 -8.68
CA ARG A 69 -16.30 0.65 -7.53
C ARG A 69 -15.15 -0.25 -7.96
N MET A 70 -15.27 -0.96 -9.08
CA MET A 70 -14.18 -1.74 -9.66
C MET A 70 -12.97 -0.85 -10.00
N TYR A 71 -13.18 0.25 -10.72
CA TYR A 71 -12.10 1.18 -11.04
C TYR A 71 -11.46 1.79 -9.79
N GLU A 72 -12.27 2.16 -8.81
CA GLU A 72 -11.80 2.67 -7.53
C GLU A 72 -10.93 1.63 -6.79
N THR A 73 -11.35 0.37 -6.71
CA THR A 73 -10.55 -0.68 -6.08
C THR A 73 -9.23 -0.94 -6.78
N TRP A 74 -9.18 -0.83 -8.11
CA TRP A 74 -7.93 -1.00 -8.86
C TRP A 74 -6.99 0.17 -8.66
N ASP A 75 -7.52 1.39 -8.54
CA ASP A 75 -6.72 2.55 -8.17
C ASP A 75 -6.05 2.36 -6.81
N TRP A 76 -6.77 1.83 -5.82
CA TRP A 76 -6.21 1.51 -4.50
C TRP A 76 -5.09 0.48 -4.57
N ILE A 77 -5.33 -0.63 -5.29
CA ILE A 77 -4.34 -1.70 -5.46
C ILE A 77 -3.10 -1.13 -6.17
N ASN A 78 -3.28 -0.32 -7.20
CA ASN A 78 -2.17 0.19 -7.99
C ASN A 78 -1.36 1.27 -7.26
N THR A 79 -2.02 2.07 -6.43
CA THR A 79 -1.41 3.19 -5.69
C THR A 79 -0.75 2.74 -4.39
N TYR A 80 -1.39 1.85 -3.62
CA TYR A 80 -0.95 1.51 -2.27
C TYR A 80 -0.13 0.23 -2.18
N LEU A 81 -0.03 -0.56 -3.25
CA LEU A 81 0.71 -1.82 -3.27
C LEU A 81 1.87 -1.83 -4.27
N ASN A 82 2.96 -2.51 -3.90
CA ASN A 82 4.09 -2.79 -4.77
C ASN A 82 3.74 -3.88 -5.78
N GLU A 83 4.54 -4.03 -6.85
CA GLU A 83 4.20 -4.94 -7.95
C GLU A 83 3.97 -6.41 -7.52
N GLU A 84 4.82 -6.94 -6.65
CA GLU A 84 4.69 -8.32 -6.14
C GLU A 84 3.40 -8.51 -5.34
N GLU A 85 3.04 -7.52 -4.52
CA GLU A 85 1.84 -7.54 -3.69
C GLU A 85 0.58 -7.40 -4.56
N ARG A 86 0.62 -6.55 -5.60
CA ARG A 86 -0.46 -6.42 -6.58
C ARG A 86 -0.73 -7.75 -7.27
N LYS A 87 0.30 -8.46 -7.72
CA LYS A 87 0.18 -9.79 -8.33
C LYS A 87 -0.53 -10.77 -7.40
N LEU A 88 -0.13 -10.82 -6.12
CA LEU A 88 -0.77 -11.68 -5.12
C LEU A 88 -2.25 -11.34 -4.89
N VAL A 89 -2.60 -10.06 -4.79
CA VAL A 89 -3.99 -9.62 -4.60
C VAL A 89 -4.86 -9.93 -5.83
N TYR A 90 -4.34 -9.70 -7.04
CA TYR A 90 -5.05 -10.05 -8.27
C TYR A 90 -5.29 -11.56 -8.37
N ASP A 91 -4.24 -12.36 -8.18
CA ASP A 91 -4.37 -13.82 -8.22
C ASP A 91 -5.39 -14.32 -7.20
N TYR A 92 -5.34 -13.79 -5.98
CA TYR A 92 -6.31 -14.10 -4.94
C TYR A 92 -7.75 -13.82 -5.39
N ALA A 93 -8.01 -12.62 -5.92
CA ALA A 93 -9.32 -12.22 -6.38
C ALA A 93 -9.82 -13.13 -7.51
N PHE A 94 -8.95 -13.45 -8.48
CA PHE A 94 -9.28 -14.36 -9.58
C PHE A 94 -9.60 -15.78 -9.10
N ILE A 95 -8.85 -16.31 -8.14
CA ILE A 95 -9.09 -17.65 -7.58
C ILE A 95 -10.44 -17.69 -6.86
N LYS A 96 -10.81 -16.64 -6.13
CA LYS A 96 -12.09 -16.60 -5.40
C LYS A 96 -13.32 -16.57 -6.30
N ILE A 97 -13.17 -16.18 -7.56
CA ILE A 97 -14.27 -16.00 -8.50
C ILE A 97 -14.44 -17.17 -9.46
N ARG A 98 -13.33 -17.82 -9.82
CA ARG A 98 -13.36 -18.92 -10.79
C ARG A 98 -13.82 -20.20 -10.11
N LYS A 99 -14.80 -20.86 -10.72
CA LYS A 99 -15.12 -22.25 -10.41
C LYS A 99 -14.03 -23.14 -11.02
N GLY A 100 -13.49 -24.09 -10.25
CA GLY A 100 -12.55 -25.11 -10.73
C GLY A 100 -11.05 -24.79 -10.57
N VAL A 101 -10.67 -23.56 -10.19
CA VAL A 101 -9.29 -23.30 -9.75
C VAL A 101 -9.19 -23.65 -8.28
N TYR A 102 -8.54 -24.77 -7.98
CA TYR A 102 -8.33 -25.20 -6.61
C TYR A 102 -7.29 -24.29 -5.95
N PHE A 103 -7.70 -23.58 -4.91
CA PHE A 103 -6.84 -22.72 -4.11
C PHE A 103 -5.57 -23.46 -3.65
N ASP A 104 -5.70 -24.72 -3.26
CA ASP A 104 -4.56 -25.54 -2.83
C ASP A 104 -3.57 -25.86 -3.97
N ALA A 105 -4.05 -26.02 -5.20
CA ALA A 105 -3.16 -26.26 -6.35
C ALA A 105 -2.33 -25.00 -6.69
N TYR A 106 -2.95 -23.82 -6.56
CA TYR A 106 -2.24 -22.55 -6.71
C TYR A 106 -1.20 -22.35 -5.58
N LEU A 107 -1.57 -22.65 -4.35
CA LEU A 107 -0.66 -22.56 -3.19
C LEU A 107 0.55 -23.49 -3.33
N LYS A 108 0.37 -24.70 -3.87
CA LYS A 108 1.47 -25.63 -4.19
C LYS A 108 2.43 -25.07 -5.23
N LYS A 109 1.92 -24.33 -6.23
CA LYS A 109 2.76 -23.72 -7.29
C LYS A 109 3.65 -22.60 -6.74
N ILE A 110 3.17 -21.87 -5.74
CA ILE A 110 3.90 -20.75 -5.11
C ILE A 110 4.71 -21.20 -3.88
N ASP A 111 4.56 -22.46 -3.47
CA ASP A 111 5.20 -23.04 -2.29
C ASP A 111 4.90 -22.25 -0.99
N VAL A 112 3.63 -21.89 -0.79
CA VAL A 112 3.19 -21.14 0.39
C VAL A 112 2.02 -21.84 1.06
N SER A 113 2.07 -21.95 2.40
CA SER A 113 0.97 -22.49 3.18
C SER A 113 -0.25 -21.57 3.16
N ARG A 114 -1.45 -22.17 3.17
CA ARG A 114 -2.74 -21.44 3.16
C ARG A 114 -2.82 -20.33 4.20
N ARG A 115 -2.43 -20.63 5.44
CA ARG A 115 -2.47 -19.67 6.56
C ARG A 115 -1.56 -18.46 6.29
N THR A 116 -0.38 -18.71 5.72
CA THR A 116 0.57 -17.64 5.40
C THR A 116 0.05 -16.78 4.27
N PHE A 117 -0.54 -17.40 3.24
CA PHE A 117 -1.14 -16.68 2.13
C PHE A 117 -2.31 -15.79 2.58
N GLU A 118 -3.26 -16.34 3.36
CA GLU A 118 -4.40 -15.58 3.87
C GLU A 118 -3.97 -14.43 4.78
N ARG A 119 -2.92 -14.62 5.60
CA ARG A 119 -2.31 -13.55 6.41
C ARG A 119 -1.70 -12.45 5.57
N ARG A 120 -0.98 -12.79 4.48
CA ARG A 120 -0.42 -11.80 3.55
C ARG A 120 -1.53 -10.97 2.91
N ILE A 121 -2.57 -11.62 2.41
CA ILE A 121 -3.73 -10.91 1.84
C ILE A 121 -4.40 -10.01 2.87
N ALA A 122 -4.63 -10.49 4.10
CA ALA A 122 -5.19 -9.67 5.16
C ALA A 122 -4.32 -8.44 5.48
N SER A 123 -3.00 -8.61 5.54
CA SER A 123 -2.04 -7.52 5.74
C SER A 123 -2.11 -6.47 4.61
N HIS A 124 -2.15 -6.90 3.35
CA HIS A 124 -2.29 -5.98 2.22
C HIS A 124 -3.64 -5.24 2.23
N CYS A 125 -4.73 -5.92 2.56
CA CYS A 125 -6.05 -5.30 2.69
C CYS A 125 -6.10 -4.30 3.85
N GLN A 126 -5.45 -4.63 4.98
CA GLN A 126 -5.34 -3.73 6.13
C GLN A 126 -4.55 -2.48 5.75
N ARG A 127 -3.42 -2.63 5.04
CA ARG A 127 -2.64 -1.47 4.59
C ARG A 127 -3.45 -0.55 3.68
N ILE A 128 -4.27 -1.10 2.78
CA ILE A 128 -5.17 -0.30 1.95
C ILE A 128 -6.19 0.42 2.85
N ALA A 129 -6.83 -0.28 3.79
CA ALA A 129 -7.80 0.31 4.71
C ALA A 129 -7.20 1.46 5.53
N ASP A 130 -5.98 1.29 6.06
CA ASP A 130 -5.26 2.31 6.82
C ASP A 130 -4.98 3.55 5.96
N ASN A 131 -4.57 3.38 4.70
CA ASN A 131 -4.34 4.50 3.77
C ASN A 131 -5.64 5.24 3.42
N LEU A 132 -6.75 4.52 3.23
CA LEU A 132 -8.07 5.11 2.99
C LEU A 132 -8.51 5.92 4.21
N ASN A 133 -8.42 5.34 5.40
CA ASN A 133 -8.76 6.01 6.66
C ASN A 133 -7.88 7.24 6.89
N GLN A 134 -6.58 7.17 6.58
CA GLN A 134 -5.67 8.32 6.67
C GLN A 134 -6.10 9.45 5.73
N LYS A 135 -6.46 9.13 4.48
CA LYS A 135 -6.96 10.12 3.51
C LYS A 135 -8.24 10.80 3.99
N HIS A 136 -9.11 10.07 4.68
CA HIS A 136 -10.31 10.62 5.31
C HIS A 136 -10.00 11.46 6.55
N ARG A 137 -9.04 11.06 7.40
CA ARG A 137 -8.62 11.84 8.58
C ARG A 137 -7.98 13.18 8.22
N VAL A 138 -7.17 13.22 7.15
CA VAL A 138 -6.54 14.47 6.68
C VAL A 138 -7.59 15.41 6.05
N ARG A 139 -8.65 14.85 5.45
CA ARG A 139 -9.80 15.61 4.95
C ARG A 139 -10.80 15.80 6.09
N LEU A 140 -10.50 16.71 7.01
CA LEU A 140 -11.49 17.20 7.96
C LEU A 140 -12.66 17.82 7.16
N THR A 141 -13.71 17.02 6.95
CA THR A 141 -14.98 17.44 6.34
C THR A 141 -15.86 18.23 7.30
N VAL A 142 -15.39 18.40 8.54
CA VAL A 142 -15.96 19.36 9.48
C VAL A 142 -15.44 20.73 9.05
N THR A 143 -16.34 21.67 8.79
CA THR A 143 -16.00 23.09 8.72
C THR A 143 -15.23 23.42 9.99
N PHE A 144 -13.92 23.66 9.89
CA PHE A 144 -13.18 24.20 11.01
C PHE A 144 -13.93 25.44 11.48
N ASP A 145 -14.31 25.47 12.74
CA ASP A 145 -14.81 26.68 13.37
C ASP A 145 -13.69 27.72 13.25
N ASP A 146 -14.00 28.95 12.84
CA ASP A 146 -13.00 30.02 12.63
C ASP A 146 -12.14 30.26 13.89
N VAL A 147 -12.62 29.81 15.05
CA VAL A 147 -11.98 29.86 16.37
C VAL A 147 -10.79 28.88 16.51
N THR A 148 -10.68 27.87 15.64
CA THR A 148 -9.61 26.84 15.72
C THR A 148 -8.46 27.08 14.76
N GLN A 149 -8.44 28.22 14.05
CA GLN A 149 -7.15 28.78 13.66
C GLN A 149 -6.40 29.09 14.96
N ILE A 150 -5.53 28.17 15.37
CA ILE A 150 -4.30 28.58 16.02
C ILE A 150 -3.58 29.38 14.94
N ALA A 151 -3.93 30.66 14.82
CA ALA A 151 -2.99 31.63 14.29
C ALA A 151 -1.69 31.28 15.01
N LEU A 152 -0.61 31.02 14.26
CA LEU A 152 0.70 31.16 14.85
C LEU A 152 0.65 32.53 15.50
N GLU A 153 0.53 32.58 16.84
CA GLU A 153 0.95 33.76 17.54
C GLU A 153 2.33 34.02 16.96
N ASP A 154 2.55 35.23 16.44
CA ASP A 154 3.89 35.72 16.16
C ASP A 154 4.60 35.76 17.51
N ILE A 155 4.99 34.58 18.00
CA ILE A 155 6.04 34.43 18.97
C ILE A 155 7.23 34.96 18.21
N SER A 156 7.50 36.24 18.42
CA SER A 156 8.75 36.86 18.05
C SER A 156 9.82 35.89 18.52
N ILE A 157 10.43 35.17 17.58
CA ILE A 157 11.60 34.37 17.86
C ILE A 157 12.67 35.43 18.08
N THR A 158 12.72 35.96 19.30
CA THR A 158 13.83 36.75 19.78
C THR A 158 14.98 35.76 19.74
N VAL A 159 15.73 35.81 18.64
CA VAL A 159 16.95 35.03 18.46
C VAL A 159 17.78 35.33 19.69
N ALA A 160 17.89 34.35 20.58
CA ALA A 160 18.73 34.45 21.76
C ALA A 160 20.16 34.65 21.23
N SER A 161 20.57 35.91 21.18
CA SER A 161 21.97 36.27 21.01
C SER A 161 22.76 35.51 22.07
N LYS A 162 24.00 35.13 21.73
CA LYS A 162 24.87 34.17 22.42
C LYS A 162 25.18 34.43 23.91
N ASN A 163 24.53 35.39 24.58
CA ASN A 163 24.79 35.78 25.95
C ASN A 163 23.70 35.42 26.98
N CYS A 164 22.65 34.67 26.60
CA CYS A 164 21.59 34.27 27.55
C CYS A 164 21.22 32.78 27.50
N ALA A 165 22.14 31.89 27.15
CA ALA A 165 21.99 30.47 27.46
C ALA A 165 22.50 30.22 28.88
N THR A 166 21.61 29.76 29.74
CA THR A 166 21.81 29.62 31.17
C THR A 166 22.84 28.50 31.45
N ASN A 167 24.00 28.87 31.98
CA ASN A 167 25.22 28.08 32.22
C ASN A 167 25.13 26.86 33.19
N TRP A 168 23.97 26.27 33.46
CA TRP A 168 23.83 25.25 34.52
C TRP A 168 23.86 23.79 34.04
N ARG A 169 24.01 23.53 32.73
CA ARG A 169 24.13 22.16 32.18
C ARG A 169 25.41 21.86 31.40
N ASP A 170 26.31 22.84 31.25
CA ASP A 170 27.51 22.66 30.41
C ASP A 170 28.65 21.88 31.10
N ASP A 171 28.72 21.87 32.43
CA ASP A 171 29.80 21.18 33.15
C ASP A 171 29.67 19.64 33.04
N GLU A 172 28.45 19.10 33.07
CA GLU A 172 28.19 17.67 32.90
C GLU A 172 28.49 17.19 31.46
N VAL A 173 28.11 18.00 30.47
CA VAL A 173 28.31 17.69 29.04
C VAL A 173 29.78 17.89 28.63
N GLY A 174 30.47 18.86 29.22
CA GLY A 174 31.90 19.12 28.99
C GLY A 174 32.80 18.01 29.54
N GLY A 175 32.47 17.47 30.72
CA GLY A 175 33.15 16.32 31.32
C GLY A 175 33.03 15.07 30.45
N GLN A 176 31.80 14.73 30.02
CA GLN A 176 31.56 13.58 29.15
C GLN A 176 32.28 13.67 27.81
N LYS A 177 32.33 14.85 27.18
CA LYS A 177 33.08 15.04 25.91
C LYS A 177 34.58 14.81 26.07
N LYS A 178 35.18 15.24 27.19
CA LYS A 178 36.61 15.00 27.46
C LYS A 178 36.91 13.52 27.68
N GLN A 179 36.01 12.83 28.38
CA GLN A 179 36.13 11.41 28.69
C GLN A 179 36.01 10.54 27.43
N VAL A 180 34.98 10.79 26.60
CA VAL A 180 34.81 10.12 25.30
C VAL A 180 36.02 10.36 24.39
N ARG A 181 36.59 11.58 24.38
CA ARG A 181 37.78 11.89 23.58
C ARG A 181 39.03 11.16 24.09
N ALA A 182 39.18 11.01 25.40
CA ALA A 182 40.28 10.26 26.00
C ALA A 182 40.18 8.75 25.69
N ASP A 183 38.98 8.17 25.78
CA ASP A 183 38.74 6.75 25.49
C ASP A 183 39.01 6.42 24.01
N VAL A 184 38.59 7.30 23.10
CA VAL A 184 38.86 7.15 21.65
C VAL A 184 40.36 7.22 21.36
N LEU A 185 41.11 8.11 22.01
CA LEU A 185 42.56 8.21 21.86
C LEU A 185 43.29 6.99 22.45
N ALA A 186 42.87 6.51 23.63
CA ALA A 186 43.43 5.30 24.24
C ALA A 186 43.25 4.07 23.35
N HIS A 187 42.05 3.92 22.76
CA HIS A 187 41.76 2.83 21.84
C HIS A 187 42.57 2.92 20.53
N ALA A 188 42.82 4.14 20.03
CA ALA A 188 43.68 4.34 18.85
C ALA A 188 45.14 3.98 19.15
N ASN A 189 45.66 4.38 20.32
CA ASN A 189 47.03 4.07 20.74
C ASN A 189 47.24 2.57 20.91
N TRP A 190 46.30 1.87 21.57
CA TRP A 190 46.33 0.42 21.71
C TRP A 190 46.35 -0.30 20.34
N ARG A 191 45.55 0.17 19.38
CA ARG A 191 45.56 -0.38 18.01
C ARG A 191 46.91 -0.20 17.33
N ASN A 192 47.56 0.95 17.53
CA ASN A 192 48.86 1.25 16.95
C ASN A 192 49.98 0.42 17.58
N GLU A 193 49.98 0.26 18.91
CA GLU A 193 50.93 -0.62 19.61
C GLU A 193 50.78 -2.07 19.18
N ARG A 194 49.54 -2.56 19.05
CA ARG A 194 49.27 -3.92 18.57
C ARG A 194 49.75 -4.14 17.15
N ARG A 195 49.65 -3.13 16.27
CA ARG A 195 50.23 -3.17 14.92
C ARG A 195 51.75 -3.21 14.96
N ARG A 196 52.40 -2.43 15.82
CA ARG A 196 53.87 -2.46 16.00
C ARG A 196 54.35 -3.83 16.47
N GLN A 197 53.70 -4.42 17.48
CA GLN A 197 54.04 -5.76 17.96
C GLN A 197 53.86 -6.85 16.88
N LEU A 198 52.86 -6.71 16.01
CA LEU A 198 52.68 -7.63 14.89
C LEU A 198 53.79 -7.47 13.84
N LEU A 199 54.22 -6.25 13.53
CA LEU A 199 55.34 -6.00 12.62
C LEU A 199 56.66 -6.54 13.19
N GLU A 200 56.95 -6.29 14.46
CA GLU A 200 58.15 -6.81 15.14
C GLU A 200 58.19 -8.35 15.20
N ARG A 201 57.03 -9.02 15.19
CA ARG A 201 56.93 -10.49 15.11
C ARG A 201 57.10 -11.03 13.70
N VAL A 202 56.86 -10.22 12.67
CA VAL A 202 57.07 -10.59 11.26
C VAL A 202 58.53 -10.37 10.86
N GLU A 203 59.23 -9.46 11.51
CA GLU A 203 60.65 -9.15 11.27
C GLU A 203 61.64 -10.06 12.04
N ARG A 204 61.17 -10.93 12.94
CA ARG A 204 61.97 -11.98 13.60
C ARG A 204 61.75 -13.34 12.94
#